data_AF-A0A6M0SZC0-F1
#
_entry.id   AF-A0A6M0SZC0-F1
#
_cell.length_a   1.000
_cell.length_b   1.000
_cell.length_c   1.000
_cell.angle_alpha   90.00
_cell.angle_beta   90.00
_cell.angle_gamma   90.00
#
_symmetry.space_group_name_H-M   'P 1'
#
loop_
_entity.id
_entity.type
_entity.pdbx_description
1 polymer ?
#
loop_
_entity_poly.entity_id
_entity_poly.type
_entity_poly.pdbx_seq_one_letter_code
_entity_poly.pdbx_strand_id
1 'polypeptide(L)' 'MELVIYVIKNIRLKNYLYSLGLSYKKQIDKTGKQDYIYLFKDTERLRQAITFYTEFHKNKRNICGT' A
#
# COMPACT_ATOMS: atom_id res chain seq x y z
N MET A 1 -21.29 -2.60 11.29
CA MET A 1 -19.92 -3.07 10.99
C MET A 1 -19.19 -1.94 10.30
N GLU A 2 -18.21 -1.35 10.98
CA GLU A 2 -17.39 -0.29 10.40
C GLU A 2 -16.38 -0.93 9.42
N LEU A 3 -16.46 -0.58 8.14
CA LEU A 3 -15.47 -1.03 7.16
C LEU A 3 -14.21 -0.19 7.36
N VAL A 4 -13.22 -0.75 8.05
CA VAL A 4 -11.92 -0.09 8.21
C VAL A 4 -11.24 -0.04 6.84
N ILE A 5 -10.85 1.17 6.43
CA ILE A 5 -10.23 1.45 5.13
C ILE A 5 -8.78 1.84 5.35
N TYR A 6 -7.88 1.24 4.58
CA TYR A 6 -6.47 1.57 4.57
C TYR A 6 -6.12 2.42 3.34
N VAL A 7 -5.51 3.59 3.58
CA VAL A 7 -5.18 4.55 2.53
C VAL A 7 -3.74 4.33 2.06
N ILE A 8 -3.57 4.02 0.78
CA ILE A 8 -2.27 3.87 0.14
C ILE A 8 -2.06 5.00 -0.86
N LYS A 9 -0.93 5.69 -0.69
CA LYS A 9 -0.50 6.79 -1.55
C LYS A 9 0.59 6.38 -2.54
N ASN A 10 1.38 5.36 -2.16
CA ASN A 10 2.53 4.91 -2.95
C ASN A 10 2.08 3.99 -4.10
N ILE A 11 2.42 4.39 -5.33
CA ILE A 11 2.06 3.66 -6.56
C ILE A 11 2.70 2.26 -6.62
N ARG A 12 3.96 2.12 -6.18
CA ARG A 12 4.67 0.82 -6.18
C ARG A 12 4.01 -0.16 -5.23
N LEU A 13 3.71 0.28 -4.01
CA LEU A 13 2.98 -0.53 -3.02
C LEU A 13 1.59 -0.90 -3.55
N LYS A 14 0.86 0.05 -4.15
CA LYS A 14 -0.45 -0.22 -4.75
C LYS A 14 -0.37 -1.26 -5.87
N ASN A 15 0.62 -1.20 -6.75
CA ASN A 15 0.77 -2.15 -7.85
C ASN A 15 1.11 -3.56 -7.33
N TYR A 16 1.99 -3.65 -6.33
CA TYR A 16 2.29 -4.90 -5.66
C TYR A 16 1.01 -5.53 -5.05
N LEU A 17 0.25 -4.77 -4.27
CA LEU A 17 -0.97 -5.28 -3.65
C LEU A 17 -2.03 -5.68 -4.67
N TYR A 18 -2.17 -4.93 -5.77
CA TYR A 18 -3.06 -5.29 -6.87
C TYR A 18 -2.64 -6.61 -7.54
N SER A 19 -1.34 -6.84 -7.73
CA SER A 19 -0.82 -8.10 -8.29
C SER A 19 -1.10 -9.33 -7.40
N LEU A 20 -1.28 -9.12 -6.09
CA LEU A 20 -1.73 -10.15 -5.15
C LEU A 20 -3.24 -10.43 -5.19
N GLY A 21 -3.99 -9.73 -6.06
CA GLY A 21 -5.44 -9.85 -6.19
C GLY A 21 -6.23 -9.02 -5.18
N LEU A 22 -5.60 -8.03 -4.53
CA LEU A 22 -6.31 -7.13 -3.61
C LEU A 22 -6.99 -6.00 -4.38
N SER A 23 -8.31 -5.91 -4.19
CA SER A 23 -9.12 -4.83 -4.77
C SER A 23 -8.96 -3.53 -4.00
N TYR A 24 -8.98 -2.42 -4.73
CA TYR A 24 -8.95 -1.07 -4.17
C TYR A 24 -9.90 -0.14 -4.90
N LYS A 25 -10.33 0.92 -4.22
CA LYS A 25 -11.04 2.05 -4.83
C LYS A 25 -10.07 3.20 -5.07
N LYS A 26 -10.08 3.75 -6.28
CA LYS A 26 -9.32 4.99 -6.61
C LYS A 26 -10.17 6.20 -6.24
N GLN A 27 -9.58 7.19 -5.58
CA GLN A 27 -10.24 8.43 -5.21
C GLN A 27 -9.30 9.61 -5.42
N ILE A 28 -9.84 10.79 -5.76
CA ILE A 28 -9.06 12.03 -5.86
C ILE A 28 -8.57 12.42 -4.46
N ASP A 29 -7.29 12.78 -4.36
CA ASP A 29 -6.73 13.27 -3.11
C ASP A 29 -7.25 14.68 -2.81
N LYS A 30 -7.89 14.87 -1.65
CA LYS A 30 -8.43 16.16 -1.25
C LYS A 30 -7.37 17.11 -0.67
N THR A 31 -6.15 16.61 -0.42
CA THR A 31 -5.07 17.40 0.19
C THR A 31 -4.21 18.14 -0.83
N GLY A 32 -4.39 17.84 -2.12
CA GLY A 32 -3.64 18.45 -3.22
C GLY A 32 -2.17 18.02 -3.30
N LYS A 33 -1.75 17.04 -2.50
CA LYS A 33 -0.34 16.57 -2.49
C LYS A 33 -0.03 15.61 -3.63
N GLN A 34 -1.06 15.00 -4.22
CA GLN A 34 -0.99 14.03 -5.32
C GLN A 34 -2.34 14.00 -6.02
N ASP A 35 -2.43 13.42 -7.23
CA ASP A 35 -3.71 13.39 -7.96
C ASP A 35 -4.72 12.40 -7.34
N TYR A 36 -4.24 11.25 -6.84
CA TYR A 36 -5.11 10.15 -6.43
C TYR A 36 -4.58 9.39 -5.20
N ILE A 37 -5.51 8.88 -4.40
CA ILE A 37 -5.28 7.90 -3.32
C ILE A 37 -5.97 6.58 -3.65
N TYR A 38 -5.48 5.50 -3.04
CA TYR A 38 -5.99 4.15 -3.23
C TYR A 38 -6.50 3.60 -1.90
N LEU A 39 -7.78 3.27 -1.84
CA LEU A 39 -8.47 2.80 -0.65
C LEU A 39 -8.62 1.28 -0.71
N PHE A 40 -7.90 0.58 0.16
CA PHE A 40 -8.01 -0.87 0.30
C PHE A 40 -8.90 -1.20 1.50
N LYS A 41 -9.63 -2.30 1.41
CA LYS A 41 -10.34 -2.85 2.58
C LYS A 41 -9.28 -3.37 3.56
N ASP A 42 -9.34 -2.90 4.81
CA ASP A 42 -8.44 -3.39 5.84
C ASP A 42 -8.77 -4.85 6.15
N THR A 43 -7.80 -5.71 5.89
CA THR A 43 -7.90 -7.15 6.06
C THR A 43 -6.55 -7.63 6.60
N GLU A 44 -6.56 -8.75 7.31
CA GLU A 44 -5.33 -9.35 7.80
C GLU A 44 -4.32 -9.60 6.66
N ARG A 45 -4.83 -10.09 5.52
CA ARG A 45 -4.04 -10.31 4.30
C ARG A 45 -3.38 -9.02 3.79
N LEU A 46 -4.08 -7.89 3.81
CA LEU A 46 -3.50 -6.59 3.44
C LEU A 46 -2.36 -6.23 4.38
N ARG A 47 -2.57 -6.36 5.69
CA ARG A 47 -1.56 -6.03 6.71
C ARG A 47 -0.31 -6.88 6.55
N GLN A 48 -0.47 -8.20 6.39
CA GLN A 48 0.64 -9.13 6.12
C GLN A 48 1.40 -8.75 4.84
N ALA A 49 0.70 -8.43 3.75
CA ALA A 49 1.34 -8.04 2.50
C ALA A 49 2.13 -6.72 2.62
N ILE A 50 1.60 -5.74 3.35
CA ILE A 50 2.30 -4.46 3.62
C ILE A 50 3.53 -4.69 4.48
N THR A 51 3.42 -5.49 5.55
CA THR A 51 4.54 -5.86 6.42
C THR A 51 5.65 -6.51 5.60
N PHE A 52 5.32 -7.54 4.83
CA PHE A 52 6.29 -8.23 3.96
C PHE A 52 6.99 -7.27 2.99
N TYR A 53 6.21 -6.45 2.27
CA TYR A 53 6.77 -5.47 1.33
C TYR A 53 7.73 -4.50 2.05
N THR A 54 7.34 -4.03 3.23
CA THR A 54 8.14 -3.08 4.01
C THR A 54 9.43 -3.71 4.51
N GLU A 55 9.38 -4.93 5.05
CA GLU A 55 10.56 -5.66 5.54
C GLU A 55 11.52 -6.02 4.40
N PHE A 56 11.00 -6.48 3.27
CA PHE A 56 11.79 -6.77 2.08
C PHE A 56 12.56 -5.54 1.59
N HIS A 57 11.92 -4.38 1.55
CA HIS A 57 12.55 -3.12 1.14
C HIS A 57 13.51 -2.55 2.19
N LYS A 58 13.27 -2.77 3.49
CA LYS A 58 14.22 -2.42 4.56
C LYS A 58 15.50 -3.22 4.44
N ASN A 59 15.39 -4.54 4.23
CA ASN A 59 16.56 -5.41 4.08
C ASN A 59 17.39 -5.04 2.86
N LYS A 60 16.77 -4.69 1.73
CA LYS A 60 17.50 -4.18 0.54
C LYS A 60 18.30 -2.90 0.78
N ARG A 61 17.85 -2.04 1.71
CA ARG A 61 18.55 -0.78 2.00
C ARG A 61 19.87 -1.00 2.77
N ASN A 62 19.99 -2.12 3.48
CA ASN A 62 21.21 -2.47 4.22
C ASN A 62 22.26 -3.22 3.38
N ILE A 63 21.93 -3.66 2.16
CA ILE A 63 22.84 -4.40 1.27
C ILE A 63 23.50 -3.49 0.23
N CYS A 64 23.04 -2.25 0.09
CA CYS A 64 23.55 -1.26 -0.86
C CYS A 64 24.09 0.01 -0.18
N GLY A 65 24.52 -0.10 1.09
CA GLY A 65 25.34 0.93 1.74
C GLY A 65 26.80 0.60 1.53
N THR A 66 27.33 0.91 0.35
CA THR A 66 28.77 0.96 0.05
C THR A 66 29.17 2.40 -0.13
#